data_AF-A0A1H8NTY1-F1
#
_entry.id   AF-A0A1H8NTY1-F1
#
_cell.length_a   1.000
_cell.length_b   1.000
_cell.length_c   1.000
_cell.angle_alpha   90.00
_cell.angle_beta   90.00
_cell.angle_gamma   90.00
#
_symmetry.space_group_name_H-M   'P 1'
#
loop_
_entity.id
_entity.type
_entity.pdbx_description
1 polymer ?
#
loop_
_entity_poly.entity_id
_entity_poly.type
_entity_poly.pdbx_seq_one_letter_code
_entity_poly.pdbx_strand_id
1 'polypeptide(L)'
;MKFSSIFLLIISFAFLSCNGQVSKESQTIDAKAFSEKIAATPNPQILDVRTPAEFSSDHIDKAVNVDWLGDSFVAGTEKLDKTKPIFVYCKSGGRSQSAVKKLEELGFKNVYQLQGGILKWDAAGLSKPSNKITGMTLQDYNKLVDSDKKVLVSFYAEWCAPCKKMTPYITKMQTELADSVTIIRLDADKNKTLMTEMKISELPTILLYEKAAVKWRKSGFISEEELRKQIQ
;
A
#
# COMPACT_ATOMS: atom_id res chain seq x y z
N MET A 1 -6.06 -9.60 -78.91
CA MET A 1 -7.47 -9.55 -78.44
C MET A 1 -7.69 -10.68 -77.45
N LYS A 2 -7.82 -10.30 -76.18
CA LYS A 2 -8.59 -10.85 -75.06
C LYS A 2 -9.09 -12.32 -75.03
N PHE A 3 -8.92 -12.88 -73.82
CA PHE A 3 -9.67 -13.93 -73.10
C PHE A 3 -9.35 -15.41 -73.37
N SER A 4 -8.75 -16.06 -72.37
CA SER A 4 -9.24 -17.35 -71.90
C SER A 4 -9.23 -17.38 -70.37
N SER A 5 -10.36 -17.79 -69.82
CA SER A 5 -10.76 -17.75 -68.42
C SER A 5 -10.10 -18.86 -67.61
N ILE A 6 -9.51 -18.50 -66.47
CA ILE A 6 -9.31 -19.44 -65.35
C ILE A 6 -9.96 -18.80 -64.13
N PHE A 7 -11.19 -19.23 -63.85
CA PHE A 7 -11.92 -18.86 -62.64
C PHE A 7 -11.46 -19.79 -61.53
N LEU A 8 -10.43 -19.39 -60.78
CA LEU A 8 -9.97 -20.11 -59.60
C LEU A 8 -10.95 -19.80 -58.44
N LEU A 9 -11.83 -20.75 -58.15
CA LEU A 9 -12.80 -20.65 -57.06
C LEU A 9 -12.04 -20.84 -55.73
N ILE A 10 -11.52 -19.74 -55.17
CA ILE A 10 -10.92 -19.71 -53.83
C ILE A 10 -12.06 -19.82 -52.82
N ILE A 11 -12.29 -21.04 -52.33
CA ILE A 11 -13.17 -21.32 -51.20
C ILE A 11 -12.59 -20.59 -49.99
N SER A 12 -13.30 -19.55 -49.56
CA SER A 12 -13.03 -18.79 -48.34
C SER A 12 -13.13 -19.74 -47.14
N PHE A 13 -11.97 -20.15 -46.63
CA PHE A 13 -11.88 -20.84 -45.33
C PHE A 13 -12.20 -19.78 -44.27
N ALA A 14 -13.42 -19.82 -43.75
CA ALA A 14 -13.85 -18.98 -42.65
C ALA A 14 -12.96 -19.28 -41.43
N PHE A 15 -12.07 -18.36 -41.10
CA PHE A 15 -11.37 -18.34 -39.83
C PHE A 15 -12.40 -18.07 -38.71
N LEU A 16 -12.98 -19.14 -38.17
CA LEU A 16 -13.57 -19.13 -36.84
C LEU A 16 -12.44 -19.07 -35.81
N SER A 17 -11.82 -17.90 -35.70
CA SER A 17 -10.96 -17.55 -34.56
C SER A 17 -11.88 -17.13 -33.41
N CYS A 18 -12.44 -18.11 -32.71
CA CYS A 18 -12.92 -17.87 -31.35
C CYS A 18 -11.72 -17.82 -30.43
N ASN A 19 -11.01 -16.68 -30.40
CA ASN A 19 -10.06 -16.41 -29.34
C ASN A 19 -10.84 -16.00 -28.08
N GLY A 20 -11.48 -16.99 -27.45
CA GLY A 20 -12.11 -16.86 -26.15
C GLY A 20 -11.08 -16.86 -25.02
N GLN A 21 -10.06 -16.00 -25.10
CA GLN A 21 -9.29 -15.65 -23.91
C GLN A 21 -10.15 -14.67 -23.11
N VAL A 22 -10.98 -15.21 -22.22
CA VAL A 22 -11.55 -14.42 -21.13
C VAL A 22 -10.36 -13.84 -20.38
N SER A 23 -10.11 -12.54 -20.57
CA SER A 23 -9.01 -11.81 -19.96
C SER A 23 -9.12 -11.93 -18.44
N LYS A 24 -8.24 -12.74 -17.84
CA LYS A 24 -7.90 -12.66 -16.42
C LYS A 24 -7.22 -11.31 -16.21
N GLU A 25 -7.97 -10.28 -15.89
CA GLU A 25 -7.40 -8.98 -15.55
C GLU A 25 -7.64 -8.68 -14.08
N SER A 26 -6.66 -9.03 -13.25
CA SER A 26 -6.50 -8.30 -12.01
C SER A 26 -6.09 -6.86 -12.32
N GLN A 27 -6.65 -5.92 -11.56
CA GLN A 27 -6.38 -4.50 -11.74
C GLN A 27 -5.86 -3.91 -10.43
N THR A 28 -4.68 -3.30 -10.48
CA THR A 28 -4.20 -2.46 -9.37
C THR A 28 -4.70 -1.04 -9.60
N ILE A 29 -5.52 -0.54 -8.67
CA ILE A 29 -6.17 0.77 -8.77
C ILE A 29 -5.90 1.62 -7.53
N ASP A 30 -5.89 2.94 -7.70
CA ASP A 30 -5.68 3.87 -6.59
C ASP A 30 -6.85 3.87 -5.58
N ALA A 31 -6.65 4.54 -4.45
CA ALA A 31 -7.63 4.55 -3.36
C ALA A 31 -8.99 5.16 -3.75
N LYS A 32 -8.99 6.19 -4.59
CA LYS A 32 -10.22 6.86 -5.03
C LYS A 32 -11.02 5.95 -5.96
N ALA A 33 -10.37 5.41 -6.99
CA ALA A 33 -10.98 4.45 -7.90
C ALA A 33 -11.45 3.18 -7.16
N PHE A 34 -10.66 2.69 -6.20
CA PHE A 34 -11.03 1.54 -5.37
C PHE A 34 -12.30 1.81 -4.56
N SER A 35 -12.41 2.97 -3.93
CA SER A 35 -13.59 3.39 -3.16
C SER A 35 -14.84 3.53 -4.04
N GLU A 36 -14.71 4.25 -5.17
CA GLU A 36 -15.80 4.43 -6.13
C GLU A 36 -16.32 3.08 -6.67
N LYS A 37 -15.40 2.16 -6.93
CA LYS A 37 -15.74 0.84 -7.47
C LYS A 37 -16.36 -0.09 -6.44
N ILE A 38 -15.95 0.01 -5.17
CA ILE A 38 -16.65 -0.62 -4.05
C ILE A 38 -18.08 -0.09 -3.95
N ALA A 39 -18.26 1.24 -3.99
CA ALA A 39 -19.58 1.86 -3.87
C ALA A 39 -20.52 1.50 -5.02
N ALA A 40 -19.98 1.34 -6.24
CA ALA A 40 -20.74 0.93 -7.42
C ALA A 40 -21.05 -0.57 -7.48
N THR A 41 -20.48 -1.39 -6.58
CA THR A 41 -20.67 -2.85 -6.58
C THR A 41 -21.66 -3.26 -5.48
N PRO A 42 -22.85 -3.80 -5.82
CA PRO A 42 -23.76 -4.34 -4.82
C PRO A 42 -23.13 -5.52 -4.06
N ASN A 43 -23.14 -5.45 -2.72
CA ASN A 43 -22.55 -6.47 -1.84
C ASN A 43 -21.10 -6.83 -2.21
N PRO A 44 -20.16 -5.86 -2.14
CA PRO A 44 -18.79 -6.05 -2.59
C PRO A 44 -18.05 -7.04 -1.69
N GLN A 45 -17.25 -7.93 -2.28
CA GLN A 45 -16.37 -8.83 -1.54
C GLN A 45 -15.06 -8.09 -1.24
N ILE A 46 -14.99 -7.47 -0.07
CA ILE A 46 -13.80 -6.71 0.36
C ILE A 46 -12.94 -7.64 1.24
N LEU A 47 -11.70 -7.91 0.81
CA LEU A 47 -10.79 -8.84 1.44
C LEU A 47 -9.59 -8.10 2.04
N ASP A 48 -9.49 -8.10 3.36
CA ASP A 48 -8.32 -7.64 4.08
C ASP A 48 -7.39 -8.80 4.37
N VAL A 49 -6.20 -8.79 3.75
CA VAL A 49 -5.23 -9.88 3.91
C VAL A 49 -4.15 -9.61 4.96
N ARG A 50 -4.40 -8.66 5.85
CA ARG A 50 -3.57 -8.38 7.03
C ARG A 50 -3.79 -9.41 8.14
N THR A 51 -2.99 -9.33 9.19
CA THR A 51 -3.17 -10.15 10.39
C THR A 51 -4.45 -9.78 11.14
N PRO A 52 -5.03 -10.69 11.96
CA PRO A 52 -6.21 -10.39 12.78
C PRO A 52 -6.00 -9.21 13.74
N ALA A 53 -4.79 -9.05 14.27
CA ALA A 53 -4.44 -7.92 15.13
C ALA A 53 -4.48 -6.58 14.37
N GLU A 54 -3.99 -6.56 13.13
CA GLU A 54 -4.10 -5.37 12.27
C GLU A 54 -5.54 -5.04 11.90
N PHE A 55 -6.33 -6.06 11.54
CA PHE A 55 -7.73 -5.94 11.14
C PHE A 55 -8.62 -5.44 12.28
N SER A 56 -8.51 -6.05 13.46
CA SER A 56 -9.30 -5.66 14.64
C SER A 56 -9.04 -4.23 15.09
N SER A 57 -7.85 -3.68 14.81
CA SER A 57 -7.55 -2.30 15.16
C SER A 57 -8.23 -1.28 14.25
N ASP A 58 -8.29 -1.52 12.95
CA ASP A 58 -8.95 -0.69 11.94
C ASP A 58 -8.96 -1.41 10.59
N HIS A 59 -10.01 -1.24 9.79
CA HIS A 59 -10.19 -1.84 8.46
C HIS A 59 -11.25 -1.10 7.64
N ILE A 60 -11.19 -1.25 6.31
CA ILE A 60 -12.21 -0.76 5.39
C ILE A 60 -13.57 -1.40 5.75
N ASP A 61 -14.63 -0.59 5.78
CA ASP A 61 -15.97 -1.05 6.16
C ASP A 61 -16.41 -2.30 5.38
N LYS A 62 -17.04 -3.25 6.07
CA LYS A 62 -17.54 -4.53 5.50
C LYS A 62 -16.46 -5.46 4.95
N ALA A 63 -15.18 -5.18 5.18
CA ALA A 63 -14.11 -6.11 4.84
C ALA A 63 -14.18 -7.39 5.66
N VAL A 64 -13.80 -8.51 5.04
CA VAL A 64 -13.55 -9.80 5.70
C VAL A 64 -12.06 -10.00 5.83
N ASN A 65 -11.60 -10.45 6.99
CA ASN A 65 -10.19 -10.75 7.20
C ASN A 65 -9.86 -12.18 6.78
N VAL A 66 -8.88 -12.32 5.88
CA VAL A 66 -8.26 -13.60 5.54
C VAL A 66 -6.76 -13.41 5.53
N ASP A 67 -6.12 -13.74 6.64
CA ASP A 67 -4.70 -13.46 6.87
C ASP A 67 -3.80 -14.15 5.84
N TRP A 68 -3.03 -13.35 5.08
CA TRP A 68 -2.05 -13.85 4.13
C TRP A 68 -0.85 -14.53 4.80
N LEU A 69 -0.51 -14.13 6.03
CA LEU A 69 0.63 -14.69 6.76
C LEU A 69 0.29 -15.97 7.52
N GLY A 70 -1.00 -16.34 7.58
CA GLY A 70 -1.45 -17.59 8.19
C GLY A 70 -1.64 -18.71 7.18
N ASP A 71 -1.90 -19.92 7.69
CA ASP A 71 -2.01 -21.13 6.87
C ASP A 71 -3.38 -21.32 6.19
N SER A 72 -4.34 -20.45 6.49
CA SER A 72 -5.76 -20.63 6.12
C SER A 72 -6.22 -19.75 4.96
N PHE A 73 -5.30 -19.13 4.20
CA PHE A 73 -5.70 -18.19 3.13
C PHE A 73 -6.62 -18.86 2.09
N VAL A 74 -6.24 -20.04 1.59
CA VAL A 74 -7.04 -20.77 0.60
C VAL A 74 -8.43 -21.09 1.15
N ALA A 75 -8.50 -21.74 2.31
CA ALA A 75 -9.75 -22.10 2.98
C ALA A 75 -10.63 -20.88 3.27
N GLY A 76 -10.03 -19.76 3.68
CA GLY A 76 -10.73 -18.50 3.93
C GLY A 76 -11.38 -17.88 2.70
N THR A 77 -10.88 -18.21 1.49
CA THR A 77 -11.43 -17.71 0.22
C THR A 77 -12.45 -18.64 -0.43
N GLU A 78 -12.62 -19.88 0.04
CA GLU A 78 -13.53 -20.88 -0.58
C GLU A 78 -15.00 -20.45 -0.55
N LYS A 79 -15.39 -19.68 0.48
CA LYS A 79 -16.77 -19.20 0.66
C LYS A 79 -17.10 -17.98 -0.22
N LEU A 80 -16.11 -17.43 -0.91
CA LEU A 80 -16.29 -16.26 -1.77
C LEU A 80 -16.72 -16.68 -3.18
N ASP A 81 -17.55 -15.86 -3.78
CA ASP A 81 -18.04 -16.04 -5.14
C ASP A 81 -16.96 -15.61 -6.14
N LYS A 82 -16.35 -16.59 -6.81
CA LYS A 82 -15.26 -16.40 -7.79
C LYS A 82 -15.68 -15.63 -9.05
N THR A 83 -16.99 -15.53 -9.30
CA THR A 83 -17.54 -14.81 -10.46
C THR A 83 -17.74 -13.32 -10.19
N LYS A 84 -17.90 -12.94 -8.91
CA LYS A 84 -18.09 -11.56 -8.48
C LYS A 84 -16.74 -10.82 -8.34
N PRO A 85 -16.74 -9.49 -8.49
CA PRO A 85 -15.63 -8.64 -8.10
C PRO A 85 -15.15 -8.93 -6.67
N ILE A 86 -13.83 -9.02 -6.49
CA ILE A 86 -13.18 -9.06 -5.19
C ILE A 86 -12.19 -7.91 -5.06
N PHE A 87 -12.23 -7.22 -3.93
CA PHE A 87 -11.45 -6.03 -3.63
C PHE A 87 -10.44 -6.37 -2.53
N VAL A 88 -9.19 -6.59 -2.90
CA VAL A 88 -8.15 -7.07 -1.99
C VAL A 88 -7.18 -5.96 -1.61
N TYR A 89 -6.87 -5.87 -0.32
CA TYR A 89 -5.88 -4.93 0.17
C TYR A 89 -5.11 -5.51 1.36
N CYS A 90 -3.98 -4.88 1.67
CA CYS A 90 -3.24 -5.12 2.88
C CYS A 90 -2.75 -3.78 3.46
N LYS A 91 -1.68 -3.78 4.25
CA LYS A 91 -1.13 -2.54 4.83
C LYS A 91 -0.58 -1.57 3.77
N SER A 92 0.34 -2.04 2.92
CA SER A 92 1.11 -1.19 1.99
C SER A 92 1.16 -1.70 0.55
N GLY A 93 0.44 -2.78 0.22
CA GLY A 93 0.34 -3.35 -1.12
C GLY A 93 1.13 -4.65 -1.35
N GLY A 94 2.14 -4.96 -0.53
CA GLY A 94 2.99 -6.15 -0.74
C GLY A 94 2.25 -7.49 -0.59
N ARG A 95 1.63 -7.74 0.58
CA ARG A 95 0.86 -8.97 0.83
C ARG A 95 -0.31 -9.14 -0.13
N SER A 96 -1.02 -8.05 -0.42
CA SER A 96 -2.14 -8.07 -1.35
C SER A 96 -1.71 -8.42 -2.78
N GLN A 97 -0.52 -8.01 -3.23
CA GLN A 97 -0.01 -8.40 -4.55
C GLN A 97 0.19 -9.92 -4.64
N SER A 98 0.71 -10.55 -3.59
CA SER A 98 0.83 -12.00 -3.52
C SER A 98 -0.55 -12.69 -3.43
N ALA A 99 -1.48 -12.10 -2.66
CA ALA A 99 -2.85 -12.59 -2.56
C ALA A 99 -3.60 -12.52 -3.90
N VAL A 100 -3.42 -11.46 -4.71
CA VAL A 100 -4.00 -11.34 -6.05
C VAL A 100 -3.61 -12.53 -6.91
N LYS A 101 -2.30 -12.84 -6.99
CA LYS A 101 -1.80 -13.99 -7.76
C LYS A 101 -2.47 -15.28 -7.30
N LYS A 102 -2.59 -15.47 -5.98
CA LYS A 102 -3.24 -16.65 -5.44
C LYS A 102 -4.73 -16.72 -5.76
N LEU A 103 -5.45 -15.60 -5.71
CA LEU A 103 -6.86 -15.53 -6.10
C LEU A 103 -7.05 -15.86 -7.59
N GLU A 104 -6.16 -15.39 -8.47
CA GLU A 104 -6.19 -15.72 -9.90
C GLU A 104 -5.95 -17.22 -10.18
N GLU A 105 -5.08 -17.87 -9.41
CA GLU A 105 -4.88 -19.33 -9.43
C GLU A 105 -6.12 -20.08 -8.97
N LEU A 106 -6.80 -19.57 -7.93
CA LEU A 106 -8.02 -20.15 -7.38
C LEU A 106 -9.25 -19.94 -8.27
N GLY A 107 -9.12 -19.16 -9.35
CA GLY A 107 -10.15 -18.97 -10.38
C GLY A 107 -11.00 -17.72 -10.20
N PHE A 108 -10.61 -16.77 -9.35
CA PHE A 108 -11.25 -15.46 -9.30
C PHE A 108 -10.98 -14.71 -10.60
N LYS A 109 -12.05 -14.18 -11.22
CA LYS A 109 -11.96 -13.55 -12.54
C LYS A 109 -11.73 -12.04 -12.47
N ASN A 110 -12.31 -11.38 -11.47
CA ASN A 110 -12.35 -9.93 -11.33
C ASN A 110 -11.71 -9.50 -10.01
N VAL A 111 -10.39 -9.32 -10.00
CA VAL A 111 -9.64 -9.00 -8.77
C VAL A 111 -9.16 -7.56 -8.83
N TYR A 112 -9.58 -6.73 -7.88
CA TYR A 112 -9.14 -5.34 -7.73
C TYR A 112 -8.19 -5.25 -6.53
N GLN A 113 -6.96 -4.83 -6.75
CA GLN A 113 -6.00 -4.56 -5.70
C GLN A 113 -5.97 -3.06 -5.38
N LEU A 114 -6.01 -2.73 -4.09
CA LEU A 114 -5.74 -1.37 -3.63
C LEU A 114 -4.24 -1.06 -3.71
N GLN A 115 -3.87 -0.14 -4.62
CA GLN A 115 -2.51 0.35 -4.77
C GLN A 115 -2.05 1.04 -3.47
N GLY A 116 -0.92 0.58 -2.94
CA GLY A 116 -0.35 1.11 -1.68
C GLY A 116 -1.14 0.74 -0.42
N GLY A 117 -2.15 -0.13 -0.52
CA GLY A 117 -2.89 -0.66 0.63
C GLY A 117 -3.62 0.40 1.46
N ILE A 118 -3.98 0.04 2.69
CA ILE A 118 -4.75 0.91 3.58
C ILE A 118 -4.02 2.21 3.93
N LEU A 119 -2.68 2.27 3.85
CA LEU A 119 -1.95 3.54 4.06
C LEU A 119 -2.31 4.62 3.02
N LYS A 120 -2.53 4.24 1.76
CA LYS A 120 -3.00 5.18 0.73
C LYS A 120 -4.49 5.48 0.85
N TRP A 121 -5.27 4.54 1.37
CA TRP A 121 -6.68 4.76 1.73
C TRP A 121 -6.84 5.80 2.84
N ASP A 122 -6.08 5.65 3.93
CA ASP A 122 -6.04 6.59 5.05
C ASP A 122 -5.62 7.99 4.59
N ALA A 123 -4.54 8.07 3.81
CA ALA A 123 -4.02 9.34 3.30
C ALA A 123 -4.95 10.03 2.30
N ALA A 124 -5.84 9.28 1.63
CA ALA A 124 -6.90 9.82 0.79
C ALA A 124 -8.12 10.31 1.59
N GLY A 125 -8.12 10.17 2.92
CA GLY A 125 -9.23 10.58 3.78
C GLY A 125 -10.46 9.69 3.66
N LEU A 126 -10.30 8.43 3.23
CA LEU A 126 -11.41 7.50 2.98
C LEU A 126 -11.74 6.62 4.20
N SER A 127 -10.94 6.71 5.25
CA SER A 127 -11.16 5.96 6.50
C SER A 127 -12.29 6.56 7.31
N LYS A 128 -12.96 5.71 8.09
CA LYS A 128 -14.00 6.21 9.00
C LYS A 128 -13.34 7.17 10.00
N PRO A 129 -13.97 8.31 10.31
CA PRO A 129 -13.51 9.16 11.40
C PRO A 129 -13.42 8.34 12.68
N SER A 130 -12.27 8.42 13.33
CA SER A 130 -12.00 7.71 14.59
C SER A 130 -11.53 8.73 15.62
N ASN A 131 -12.20 8.76 16.77
CA ASN A 131 -11.78 9.57 17.92
C ASN A 131 -10.67 8.87 18.73
N LYS A 132 -10.26 7.67 18.33
CA LYS A 132 -9.22 6.91 19.02
C LYS A 132 -7.84 7.44 18.63
N ILE A 133 -7.24 8.20 19.54
CA ILE A 133 -5.84 8.60 19.43
C ILE A 133 -4.96 7.36 19.65
N THR A 134 -4.06 7.07 18.71
CA THR A 134 -3.08 5.98 18.83
C THR A 134 -1.68 6.55 18.70
N GLY A 135 -0.88 6.43 19.76
CA GLY A 135 0.49 6.93 19.84
C GLY A 135 0.57 8.36 20.34
N MET A 136 1.59 9.09 19.88
CA MET A 136 1.79 10.48 20.25
C MET A 136 0.77 11.41 19.58
N THR A 137 0.41 12.48 20.27
CA THR A 137 -0.46 13.51 19.73
C THR A 137 0.29 14.41 18.75
N LEU A 138 -0.45 15.11 17.87
CA LEU A 138 0.14 16.16 17.03
C LEU A 138 0.75 17.29 17.87
N GLN A 139 0.16 17.59 19.03
CA GLN A 139 0.69 18.59 19.96
C GLN A 139 2.05 18.17 20.52
N ASP A 140 2.18 16.94 21.00
CA ASP A 140 3.46 16.42 21.51
C ASP A 140 4.51 16.32 20.41
N TYR A 141 4.09 15.93 19.20
CA TYR A 141 4.96 15.92 18.02
C TYR A 141 5.48 17.33 17.67
N ASN A 142 4.61 18.34 17.67
CA ASN A 142 5.01 19.71 17.36
C ASN A 142 6.00 20.26 18.40
N LYS A 143 5.79 19.97 19.68
CA LYS A 143 6.76 20.31 20.74
C LYS A 143 8.10 19.60 20.54
N LEU A 144 8.08 18.36 20.09
CA LEU A 144 9.28 17.55 19.86
C LEU A 144 10.18 18.11 18.75
N VAL A 145 9.57 18.63 17.67
CA VAL A 145 10.30 19.14 16.49
C VAL A 145 10.62 20.64 16.59
N ASP A 146 10.04 21.33 17.57
CA ASP A 146 10.39 22.69 17.93
C ASP A 146 11.62 22.69 18.84
N SER A 147 12.80 22.79 18.21
CA SER A 147 14.10 22.70 18.88
C SER A 147 15.11 23.62 18.21
N ASP A 148 16.09 24.08 18.99
CA ASP A 148 17.25 24.81 18.49
C ASP A 148 18.15 23.93 17.62
N LYS A 149 18.22 22.63 17.93
CA LYS A 149 18.91 21.63 17.09
C LYS A 149 18.03 21.25 15.91
N LYS A 150 18.64 20.83 14.80
CA LYS A 150 17.87 20.16 13.74
C LYS A 150 17.22 18.90 14.31
N VAL A 151 16.00 18.57 13.88
CA VAL A 151 15.32 17.34 14.30
C VAL A 151 15.04 16.47 13.08
N LEU A 152 15.59 15.27 13.06
CA LEU A 152 15.30 14.28 12.02
C LEU A 152 14.34 13.23 12.56
N VAL A 153 13.17 13.13 11.96
CA VAL A 153 12.16 12.13 12.31
C VAL A 153 12.14 11.04 11.24
N SER A 154 12.41 9.80 11.63
CA SER A 154 12.31 8.60 10.79
C SER A 154 11.07 7.80 11.15
N PHE A 155 10.06 7.85 10.28
CA PHE A 155 8.87 7.01 10.36
C PHE A 155 9.19 5.61 9.81
N TYR A 156 8.95 4.58 10.61
CA TYR A 156 9.28 3.19 10.28
C TYR A 156 8.19 2.22 10.73
N ALA A 157 8.32 0.94 10.40
CA ALA A 157 7.53 -0.14 10.97
C ALA A 157 8.33 -1.45 11.02
N GLU A 158 7.94 -2.37 11.90
CA GLU A 158 8.64 -3.66 12.10
C GLU A 158 8.52 -4.62 10.90
N TRP A 159 7.54 -4.41 10.02
CA TRP A 159 7.39 -5.18 8.78
C TRP A 159 8.06 -4.49 7.57
N CYS A 160 8.57 -3.27 7.74
CA CYS A 160 9.16 -2.50 6.65
C CYS A 160 10.61 -2.93 6.38
N ALA A 161 10.82 -3.76 5.36
CA ALA A 161 12.15 -4.28 5.00
C ALA A 161 13.19 -3.17 4.71
N PRO A 162 12.88 -2.10 3.94
CA PRO A 162 13.82 -1.00 3.78
C PRO A 162 14.15 -0.31 5.12
N CYS A 163 13.17 -0.13 6.00
CA CYS A 163 13.40 0.46 7.32
C CYS A 163 14.37 -0.36 8.17
N LYS A 164 14.30 -1.70 8.10
CA LYS A 164 15.26 -2.59 8.77
C LYS A 164 16.67 -2.39 8.24
N LYS A 165 16.84 -2.27 6.92
CA LYS A 165 18.13 -1.97 6.30
C LYS A 165 18.70 -0.62 6.75
N MET A 166 17.82 0.36 7.00
CA MET A 166 18.23 1.71 7.41
C MET A 166 18.54 1.82 8.91
N THR A 167 18.01 0.90 9.71
CA THR A 167 18.08 0.95 11.18
C THR A 167 19.51 1.10 11.72
N PRO A 168 20.50 0.28 11.32
CA PRO A 168 21.82 0.32 11.92
C PRO A 168 22.53 1.68 11.79
N TYR A 169 22.44 2.30 10.62
CA TYR A 169 23.10 3.57 10.39
C TYR A 169 22.32 4.74 11.01
N ILE A 170 20.98 4.68 11.09
CA ILE A 170 20.20 5.72 11.78
C ILE A 170 20.51 5.72 13.27
N THR A 171 20.61 4.54 13.91
CA THR A 171 20.97 4.45 15.33
C THR A 171 22.41 4.86 15.61
N LYS A 172 23.32 4.58 14.67
CA LYS A 172 24.70 5.08 14.72
C LYS A 172 24.72 6.62 14.67
N MET A 173 24.03 7.21 13.70
CA MET A 173 23.93 8.66 13.54
C MET A 173 23.25 9.36 14.74
N GLN A 174 22.30 8.70 15.41
CA GLN A 174 21.69 9.20 16.66
C GLN A 174 22.75 9.51 17.72
N THR A 175 23.80 8.69 17.79
CA THR A 175 24.90 8.86 18.75
C THR A 175 25.93 9.85 18.24
N GLU A 176 26.39 9.69 16.99
CA GLU A 176 27.46 10.51 16.41
C GLU A 176 27.08 11.98 16.21
N LEU A 177 25.80 12.27 16.00
CA LEU A 177 25.32 13.62 15.68
C LEU A 177 24.57 14.27 16.84
N ALA A 178 24.57 13.68 18.04
CA ALA A 178 23.76 14.12 19.17
C ALA A 178 23.94 15.61 19.55
N ASP A 179 25.12 16.17 19.30
CA ASP A 179 25.41 17.58 19.56
C ASP A 179 24.76 18.54 18.56
N SER A 180 24.53 18.11 17.32
CA SER A 180 24.02 18.95 16.23
C SER A 180 22.57 18.66 15.86
N VAL A 181 22.14 17.39 15.97
CA VAL A 181 20.86 16.90 15.44
C VAL A 181 20.24 15.93 16.43
N THR A 182 18.96 16.12 16.71
CA THR A 182 18.15 15.13 17.43
C THR A 182 17.52 14.19 16.41
N ILE A 183 17.88 12.91 16.44
CA ILE A 183 17.30 11.91 15.54
C ILE A 183 16.29 11.06 16.31
N ILE A 184 15.07 10.98 15.79
CA ILE A 184 13.90 10.36 16.43
C ILE A 184 13.33 9.31 15.49
N ARG A 185 12.95 8.16 16.05
CA ARG A 185 12.32 7.08 15.29
C ARG A 185 10.91 6.87 15.79
N LEU A 186 9.94 6.93 14.88
CA LEU A 186 8.52 6.76 15.21
C LEU A 186 7.95 5.56 14.47
N ASP A 187 7.43 4.61 15.23
CA ASP A 187 6.73 3.44 14.70
C ASP A 187 5.35 3.86 14.19
N ALA A 188 5.13 3.71 12.89
CA ALA A 188 3.90 4.09 12.21
C ALA A 188 2.66 3.32 12.70
N ASP A 189 2.81 2.05 13.12
CA ASP A 189 1.67 1.27 13.59
C ASP A 189 1.24 1.69 14.99
N LYS A 190 2.18 2.21 15.79
CA LYS A 190 1.92 2.77 17.11
C LYS A 190 1.47 4.23 17.05
N ASN A 191 1.68 4.95 15.95
CA ASN A 191 1.41 6.38 15.80
C ASN A 191 0.43 6.69 14.66
N LYS A 192 -0.65 5.91 14.52
CA LYS A 192 -1.60 6.01 13.40
C LYS A 192 -2.19 7.41 13.22
N THR A 193 -2.58 8.06 14.32
CA THR A 193 -3.14 9.42 14.28
C THR A 193 -2.14 10.39 13.66
N LEU A 194 -0.88 10.34 14.10
CA LEU A 194 0.18 11.18 13.56
C LEU A 194 0.46 10.88 12.08
N MET A 195 0.42 9.62 11.66
CA MET A 195 0.60 9.25 10.25
C MET A 195 -0.43 9.95 9.34
N THR A 196 -1.70 10.00 9.77
CA THR A 196 -2.77 10.70 9.05
C THR A 196 -2.54 12.22 9.03
N GLU A 197 -2.30 12.84 10.19
CA GLU A 197 -2.07 14.29 10.31
C GLU A 197 -0.89 14.75 9.45
N MET A 198 0.21 13.98 9.48
CA MET A 198 1.44 14.28 8.73
C MET A 198 1.39 13.81 7.26
N LYS A 199 0.27 13.25 6.82
CA LYS A 199 0.06 12.68 5.47
C LYS A 199 1.18 11.71 5.08
N ILE A 200 1.57 10.84 6.01
CA ILE A 200 2.55 9.79 5.77
C ILE A 200 1.80 8.56 5.25
N SER A 201 2.01 8.23 3.99
CA SER A 201 1.28 7.16 3.30
C SER A 201 2.17 6.02 2.80
N GLU A 202 3.46 6.09 3.13
CA GLU A 202 4.46 5.10 2.73
C GLU A 202 5.63 5.10 3.72
N LEU A 203 6.32 3.97 3.79
CA LEU A 203 7.44 3.77 4.70
C LEU A 203 8.66 3.22 3.96
N PRO A 204 9.87 3.60 4.37
CA PRO A 204 10.17 4.62 5.39
C PRO A 204 9.80 6.01 4.87
N THR A 205 9.55 6.94 5.79
CA THR A 205 9.49 8.36 5.48
C THR A 205 10.35 9.13 6.48
N ILE A 206 11.22 10.00 5.99
CA ILE A 206 12.11 10.82 6.82
C ILE A 206 11.79 12.29 6.61
N LEU A 207 11.70 13.04 7.71
CA LEU A 207 11.56 14.49 7.71
C LEU A 207 12.71 15.10 8.49
N LEU A 208 13.29 16.18 7.96
CA LEU A 208 14.24 17.03 8.67
C LEU A 208 13.57 18.36 8.99
N TYR A 209 13.66 18.76 10.25
CA TYR A 209 13.10 19.98 10.80
C TYR A 209 14.21 20.94 11.24
N GLU A 210 13.95 22.22 11.08
CA GLU A 210 14.69 23.31 11.72
C GLU A 210 13.69 24.35 12.22
N LYS A 211 13.72 24.67 13.52
CA LYS A 211 12.78 25.61 14.17
C LYS A 211 11.31 25.29 13.83
N ALA A 212 10.93 24.03 14.07
CA ALA A 212 9.61 23.45 13.76
C ALA A 212 9.20 23.41 12.27
N ALA A 213 9.97 23.98 11.34
CA ALA A 213 9.66 23.95 9.92
C ALA A 213 10.29 22.72 9.24
N VAL A 214 9.49 21.98 8.45
CA VAL A 214 10.01 20.91 7.59
C VAL A 214 10.91 21.54 6.52
N LYS A 215 12.20 21.21 6.56
CA LYS A 215 13.18 21.63 5.56
C LYS A 215 13.38 20.61 4.46
N TRP A 216 13.23 19.33 4.80
CA TRP A 216 13.39 18.25 3.85
C TRP A 216 12.48 17.08 4.20
N ARG A 217 11.95 16.41 3.17
CA ARG A 217 11.12 15.23 3.28
C ARG A 217 11.54 14.23 2.21
N LYS A 218 11.72 12.98 2.61
CA LYS A 218 11.99 11.87 1.69
C LYS A 218 11.18 10.66 2.06
N SER A 219 10.49 10.12 1.06
CA SER A 219 9.84 8.83 1.13
C SER A 219 10.70 7.74 0.49
N GLY A 220 10.58 6.53 1.02
CA GLY A 220 11.31 5.36 0.54
C GLY A 220 12.77 5.31 1.01
N PHE A 221 13.46 4.24 0.62
CA PHE A 221 14.86 4.00 0.99
C PHE A 221 15.77 5.19 0.64
N ILE A 222 16.80 5.38 1.47
CA ILE A 222 17.92 6.30 1.26
C ILE A 222 19.20 5.64 1.81
N SER A 223 20.35 5.90 1.20
CA SER A 223 21.64 5.42 1.74
C SER A 223 22.10 6.26 2.94
N GLU A 224 23.05 5.73 3.73
CA GLU A 224 23.67 6.49 4.83
C GLU A 224 24.36 7.76 4.31
N GLU A 225 25.09 7.65 3.20
CA GLU A 225 25.83 8.77 2.61
C GLU A 225 24.89 9.91 2.19
N GLU A 226 23.83 9.59 1.45
CA GLU A 226 22.85 10.57 1.02
C GLU A 226 22.13 11.21 2.20
N LEU A 227 21.79 10.42 3.23
CA LEU A 227 21.13 10.95 4.42
C LEU A 227 22.02 11.93 5.18
N ARG A 228 23.32 11.62 5.33
CA ARG A 228 24.29 12.52 5.98
C ARG A 228 24.41 13.85 5.25
N LYS A 229 24.41 13.83 3.91
CA LYS A 229 24.45 15.06 3.08
C LYS A 229 23.25 15.98 3.26
N GLN A 230 22.12 15.50 3.78
CA GLN A 230 20.96 16.35 4.05
C GLN A 230 21.02 17.00 5.44
N ILE A 231 21.80 16.42 6.34
CA ILE A 231 21.87 16.84 7.74
C ILE A 231 22.99 17.85 7.96
N GLN A 232 24.15 17.56 7.36
CA GLN A 232 25.40 18.32 7.44
C GLN A 232 25.45 19.36 6.32
#